data_AF-A0A935X233-F1
#
_entry.id   AF-A0A935X233-F1
#
_cell.length_a   1.000
_cell.length_b   1.000
_cell.length_c   1.000
_cell.angle_alpha   90.00
_cell.angle_beta   90.00
_cell.angle_gamma   90.00
#
_symmetry.space_group_name_H-M   'P 1'
#
loop_
_entity.id
_entity.type
_entity.pdbx_description
1 polymer ?
#
loop_
_entity_poly.entity_id
_entity_poly.type
_entity_poly.pdbx_seq_one_letter_code
_entity_poly.pdbx_strand_id
1 'polypeptide(L)'
;MNRHTMKLLSSLTILACIGPLQAWAHQGDNDSDHDDGLFLDCDRLPADALTAVPKPVAEYVQVECSAEGQKLVAAKGWRWRYPASWTVRPEAPSWAPDASRQVMGKKYFTQFQVEPLGGEAIAAAHQRLQESATYRFYFETVPAEVVKLTAVNSHGHTMEIYFPKEREEKYWGFMCVPSCRPEYAFMVERSGR
;
A
#
# COMPACT_ATOMS: atom_id res chain seq x y z
N MET A 1 -66.78 33.44 19.20
CA MET A 1 -68.04 32.69 19.41
C MET A 1 -67.83 31.64 20.48
N ASN A 2 -68.75 31.62 21.42
CA ASN A 2 -68.81 30.79 22.62
C ASN A 2 -69.06 29.30 22.34
N ARG A 3 -68.50 28.45 23.24
CA ARG A 3 -69.11 27.24 23.86
C ARG A 3 -69.36 26.01 22.95
N HIS A 4 -69.28 24.75 23.38
CA HIS A 4 -69.46 24.09 24.69
C HIS A 4 -68.94 22.62 24.63
N THR A 5 -68.47 22.08 25.78
CA THR A 5 -68.67 20.69 26.32
C THR A 5 -68.13 19.47 25.52
N MET A 6 -67.77 18.31 26.08
CA MET A 6 -67.81 17.75 27.45
C MET A 6 -66.80 16.59 27.51
N LYS A 7 -66.34 16.32 28.74
CA LYS A 7 -65.53 15.16 29.17
C LYS A 7 -66.23 13.82 28.88
N LEU A 8 -65.44 12.76 28.66
CA LEU A 8 -65.71 11.45 29.24
C LEU A 8 -64.42 10.62 29.37
N LEU A 9 -64.20 10.15 30.60
CA LEU A 9 -63.19 9.21 31.03
C LEU A 9 -63.34 7.87 30.30
N SER A 10 -62.24 7.16 30.07
CA SER A 10 -62.11 5.76 30.52
C SER A 10 -60.66 5.31 30.43
N SER A 11 -60.10 5.08 31.61
CA SER A 11 -58.89 4.29 31.83
C SER A 11 -59.12 2.87 31.30
N LEU A 12 -58.22 2.37 30.46
CA LEU A 12 -58.05 0.93 30.28
C LEU A 12 -56.57 0.57 30.39
N THR A 13 -56.25 0.03 31.56
CA THR A 13 -55.03 -0.69 31.90
C THR A 13 -54.88 -1.87 30.95
N ILE A 14 -53.84 -1.90 30.11
CA ILE A 14 -53.46 -3.11 29.37
C ILE A 14 -52.26 -3.74 30.07
N LEU A 15 -52.55 -4.93 30.56
CA LEU A 15 -51.72 -5.89 31.28
C LEU A 15 -50.42 -6.19 30.51
N ALA A 16 -49.29 -6.08 31.22
CA ALA A 16 -47.99 -6.54 30.73
C ALA A 16 -47.97 -8.07 30.65
N CYS A 17 -48.11 -8.62 29.44
CA CYS A 17 -47.75 -10.01 29.16
C CYS A 17 -46.23 -10.12 29.00
N ILE A 18 -45.52 -10.26 30.13
CA ILE A 18 -44.13 -10.70 30.15
C ILE A 18 -44.13 -12.20 29.86
N GLY A 19 -44.14 -12.58 28.58
CA GLY A 19 -43.75 -13.92 28.17
C GLY A 19 -42.23 -14.07 28.35
N PRO A 20 -41.71 -15.23 28.79
CA PRO A 20 -40.29 -15.48 28.74
C PRO A 20 -39.90 -15.55 27.26
N LEU A 21 -39.31 -14.46 26.75
CA LEU A 21 -38.45 -14.53 25.58
C LEU A 21 -37.34 -15.49 25.96
N GLN A 22 -37.46 -16.75 25.53
CA GLN A 22 -36.29 -17.59 25.37
C GLN A 22 -35.42 -16.87 24.36
N ALA A 23 -34.47 -16.07 24.87
CA ALA A 23 -33.33 -15.63 24.12
C ALA A 23 -32.60 -16.91 23.72
N TRP A 24 -32.85 -17.36 22.49
CA TRP A 24 -31.93 -18.22 21.78
C TRP A 24 -30.71 -17.34 21.54
N ALA A 25 -29.85 -17.23 22.56
CA ALA A 25 -28.48 -16.83 22.36
C ALA A 25 -27.96 -17.80 21.29
N HIS A 26 -27.59 -17.27 20.13
CA HIS A 26 -26.94 -18.03 19.08
C HIS A 26 -25.71 -18.69 19.68
N GLN A 27 -25.87 -19.95 20.07
CA GLN A 27 -24.81 -20.80 20.54
C GLN A 27 -24.17 -21.37 19.27
N GLY A 28 -23.18 -20.65 18.77
CA GLY A 28 -22.51 -21.04 17.54
C GLY A 28 -21.65 -19.99 16.86
N ASP A 29 -21.21 -18.93 17.54
CA ASP A 29 -20.09 -18.13 17.01
C ASP A 29 -18.79 -18.84 17.39
N ASN A 30 -18.46 -19.85 16.58
CA ASN A 30 -17.08 -20.28 16.42
C ASN A 30 -16.35 -19.10 15.76
N ASP A 31 -15.78 -18.22 16.60
CA ASP A 31 -14.98 -17.05 16.23
C ASP A 31 -13.68 -17.39 15.45
N SER A 32 -13.56 -18.59 14.89
CA SER A 32 -12.35 -19.07 14.22
C SER A 32 -12.36 -19.01 12.70
N ASP A 33 -13.48 -18.67 12.04
CA ASP A 33 -13.60 -18.76 10.57
C ASP A 33 -13.96 -17.44 9.86
N HIS A 34 -13.78 -16.29 10.50
CA HIS A 34 -13.84 -14.99 9.82
C HIS A 34 -12.47 -14.59 9.21
N ASP A 35 -11.85 -15.48 8.42
CA ASP A 35 -10.97 -15.01 7.33
C ASP A 35 -11.92 -14.60 6.20
N ASP A 36 -12.40 -13.36 6.23
CA ASP A 36 -13.25 -12.79 5.18
C ASP A 36 -12.56 -12.73 3.81
N GLY A 37 -11.28 -13.16 3.73
CA GLY A 37 -10.48 -13.17 2.52
C GLY A 37 -10.07 -11.77 2.06
N LEU A 38 -10.37 -10.74 2.85
CA LEU A 38 -10.11 -9.34 2.52
C LEU A 38 -8.77 -8.88 3.08
N PHE A 39 -8.42 -9.33 4.29
CA PHE A 39 -7.20 -8.93 4.97
C PHE A 39 -6.07 -9.95 4.80
N LEU A 40 -4.83 -9.45 4.81
CA LEU A 40 -3.64 -10.30 4.76
C LEU A 40 -3.21 -10.68 6.19
N ASP A 41 -3.18 -11.98 6.47
CA ASP A 41 -2.57 -12.53 7.69
C ASP A 41 -1.05 -12.64 7.49
N CYS A 42 -0.28 -11.79 8.18
CA CYS A 42 1.18 -11.76 8.07
C CYS A 42 1.88 -12.92 8.77
N ASP A 43 1.19 -13.63 9.67
CA ASP A 43 1.70 -14.84 10.32
C ASP A 43 1.45 -16.09 9.45
N ARG A 44 0.48 -16.01 8.53
CA ARG A 44 0.08 -17.09 7.61
C ARG A 44 -0.09 -16.57 6.19
N LEU A 45 1.02 -16.15 5.60
CA LEU A 45 1.04 -15.67 4.23
C LEU A 45 0.63 -16.76 3.22
N PRO A 46 -0.04 -16.38 2.10
CA PRO A 46 -0.22 -17.27 0.96
C PRO A 46 1.10 -17.87 0.48
N ALA A 47 1.07 -19.11 -0.02
CA ALA A 47 2.28 -19.86 -0.36
C ALA A 47 3.15 -19.20 -1.45
N ASP A 48 2.54 -18.38 -2.30
CA ASP A 48 3.18 -17.62 -3.37
C ASP A 48 3.56 -16.18 -2.97
N ALA A 49 3.29 -15.77 -1.72
CA ALA A 49 3.65 -14.45 -1.25
C ALA A 49 5.16 -14.34 -0.94
N LEU A 50 5.78 -13.27 -1.42
CA LEU A 50 7.19 -13.00 -1.22
C LEU A 50 7.43 -12.19 0.06
N THR A 51 8.42 -12.58 0.85
CA THR A 51 8.78 -11.91 2.12
C THR A 51 10.06 -11.08 2.03
N ALA A 52 10.79 -11.18 0.93
CA ALA A 52 12.04 -10.45 0.72
C ALA A 52 12.19 -10.06 -0.75
N VAL A 53 12.78 -8.88 -0.97
CA VAL A 53 13.21 -8.45 -2.30
C VAL A 53 14.60 -9.02 -2.63
N PRO A 54 14.93 -9.27 -3.90
CA PRO A 54 16.26 -9.72 -4.31
C PRO A 54 17.33 -8.62 -4.16
N LYS A 55 18.60 -9.04 -4.13
CA LYS A 55 19.75 -8.12 -4.32
C LYS A 55 19.75 -7.53 -5.75
N PRO A 56 20.39 -6.36 -5.96
CA PRO A 56 21.02 -5.51 -4.94
C PRO A 56 20.05 -4.65 -4.14
N VAL A 57 18.80 -4.47 -4.58
CA VAL A 57 17.85 -3.54 -3.92
C VAL A 57 17.51 -3.92 -2.47
N ALA A 58 17.65 -5.20 -2.09
CA ALA A 58 17.49 -5.67 -0.71
C ALA A 58 18.34 -4.93 0.34
N GLU A 59 19.39 -4.23 -0.09
CA GLU A 59 20.17 -3.38 0.80
C GLU A 59 19.37 -2.19 1.35
N TYR A 60 18.50 -1.59 0.52
CA TYR A 60 17.78 -0.34 0.81
C TYR A 60 16.26 -0.42 0.63
N VAL A 61 15.74 -1.58 0.23
CA VAL A 61 14.31 -1.91 0.09
C VAL A 61 14.00 -3.16 0.90
N GLN A 62 12.87 -3.17 1.59
CA GLN A 62 12.33 -4.36 2.26
C GLN A 62 10.83 -4.51 2.00
N VAL A 63 10.31 -5.71 2.22
CA VAL A 63 8.86 -5.97 2.25
C VAL A 63 8.38 -5.76 3.69
N GLU A 64 7.38 -4.92 3.86
CA GLU A 64 6.60 -4.80 5.10
C GLU A 64 5.23 -5.44 4.87
N CYS A 65 4.76 -6.18 5.87
CA CYS A 65 3.44 -6.80 5.85
C CYS A 65 2.55 -6.17 6.91
N SER A 66 1.31 -5.89 6.53
CA SER A 66 0.23 -5.45 7.42
C SER A 66 -1.08 -6.12 7.02
N ALA A 67 -2.12 -5.96 7.84
CA ALA A 67 -3.47 -6.44 7.50
C ALA A 67 -4.00 -5.88 6.17
N GLU A 68 -3.59 -4.66 5.79
CA GLU A 68 -3.95 -4.02 4.52
C GLU A 68 -3.25 -4.65 3.31
N GLY A 69 -2.18 -5.40 3.54
CA GLY A 69 -1.36 -6.04 2.53
C GLY A 69 0.14 -5.73 2.67
N GLN A 70 0.89 -6.19 1.68
CA GLN A 70 2.33 -5.94 1.59
C GLN A 70 2.66 -4.62 0.92
N LYS A 71 3.72 -3.99 1.42
CA LYS A 71 4.31 -2.75 0.89
C LYS A 71 5.82 -2.90 0.71
N LEU A 72 6.38 -2.25 -0.29
CA LEU A 72 7.82 -2.01 -0.35
C LEU A 72 8.12 -0.72 0.41
N VAL A 73 9.07 -0.80 1.32
CA VAL A 73 9.49 0.31 2.18
C VAL A 73 11.01 0.35 2.31
N ALA A 74 11.53 1.38 2.98
CA ALA A 74 12.96 1.49 3.26
C ALA A 74 13.45 0.32 4.12
N ALA A 75 14.56 -0.30 3.73
CA ALA A 75 15.21 -1.32 4.55
C ALA A 75 15.78 -0.73 5.85
N LYS A 76 16.04 -1.58 6.85
CA LYS A 76 16.67 -1.17 8.11
C LYS A 76 17.98 -0.40 7.87
N GLY A 77 18.10 0.76 8.50
CA GLY A 77 19.26 1.65 8.35
C GLY A 77 19.22 2.49 7.07
N TRP A 78 18.16 2.43 6.29
CA TRP A 78 17.87 3.31 5.17
C TRP A 78 16.63 4.15 5.45
N ARG A 79 16.39 5.14 4.61
CA ARG A 79 15.27 6.04 4.71
C ARG A 79 14.78 6.42 3.33
N TRP A 80 13.47 6.32 3.13
CA TRP A 80 12.81 6.91 1.99
C TRP A 80 12.19 8.24 2.40
N ARG A 81 12.31 9.27 1.54
CA ARG A 81 11.74 10.60 1.78
C ARG A 81 11.26 11.24 0.50
N TYR A 82 10.04 11.76 0.51
CA TYR A 82 9.69 12.77 -0.48
C TYR A 82 10.48 14.06 -0.22
N PRO A 83 10.96 14.74 -1.28
CA PRO A 83 11.56 16.06 -1.14
C PRO A 83 10.61 17.02 -0.41
N ALA A 84 11.15 17.81 0.51
CA ALA A 84 10.39 18.76 1.34
C ALA A 84 9.23 18.17 2.17
N SER A 85 9.14 16.85 2.32
CA SER A 85 8.19 16.20 3.24
C SER A 85 8.85 15.86 4.58
N TRP A 86 8.13 16.13 5.66
CA TRP A 86 8.56 15.88 7.04
C TRP A 86 7.74 14.80 7.74
N THR A 87 6.52 14.55 7.29
CA THR A 87 5.54 13.68 7.95
C THR A 87 5.18 12.44 7.13
N VAL A 88 5.26 12.52 5.80
CA VAL A 88 4.87 11.41 4.92
C VAL A 88 6.12 10.64 4.48
N ARG A 89 6.08 9.32 4.69
CA ARG A 89 7.10 8.40 4.20
C ARG A 89 6.63 7.80 2.87
N PRO A 90 7.49 7.73 1.84
CA PRO A 90 7.19 6.98 0.64
C PRO A 90 7.04 5.50 0.98
N GLU A 91 6.02 4.89 0.40
CA GLU A 91 5.77 3.45 0.39
C GLU A 91 5.33 3.05 -1.01
N ALA A 92 5.63 1.83 -1.43
CA ALA A 92 5.18 1.26 -2.69
C ALA A 92 4.26 0.07 -2.39
N PRO A 93 2.96 0.32 -2.14
CA PRO A 93 2.04 -0.74 -1.78
C PRO A 93 1.78 -1.70 -2.95
N SER A 94 1.52 -2.98 -2.65
CA SER A 94 1.17 -3.99 -3.67
C SER A 94 -0.12 -3.66 -4.43
N TRP A 95 -0.97 -2.75 -3.92
CA TRP A 95 -2.15 -2.23 -4.58
C TRP A 95 -1.93 -0.92 -5.37
N ALA A 96 -0.71 -0.37 -5.40
CA ALA A 96 -0.38 0.84 -6.15
C ALA A 96 -0.65 0.76 -7.68
N PRO A 97 -0.36 -0.38 -8.38
CA PRO A 97 -0.59 -0.52 -9.82
C PRO A 97 -2.00 -0.20 -10.33
N ASP A 98 -2.98 -0.12 -9.45
CA ASP A 98 -4.38 0.03 -9.82
C ASP A 98 -5.16 0.89 -8.81
N ALA A 99 -4.52 1.90 -8.20
CA ALA A 99 -5.15 2.76 -7.18
C ALA A 99 -6.46 3.46 -7.64
N SER A 100 -6.85 3.37 -8.92
CA SER A 100 -8.13 3.84 -9.46
C SER A 100 -9.24 2.78 -9.54
N ARG A 101 -8.94 1.48 -9.35
CA ARG A 101 -9.92 0.39 -9.39
C ARG A 101 -9.89 -0.40 -8.08
N GLN A 102 -11.03 -0.45 -7.38
CA GLN A 102 -11.18 -1.31 -6.21
C GLN A 102 -11.21 -2.77 -6.68
N VAL A 103 -10.07 -3.45 -6.56
CA VAL A 103 -9.98 -4.90 -6.70
C VAL A 103 -10.06 -5.48 -5.30
N MET A 104 -10.97 -6.42 -5.06
CA MET A 104 -11.10 -7.10 -3.77
C MET A 104 -10.00 -8.15 -3.58
N GLY A 105 -9.82 -8.64 -2.34
CA GLY A 105 -8.91 -9.74 -2.00
C GLY A 105 -7.53 -9.30 -1.50
N LYS A 106 -6.80 -10.27 -0.94
CA LYS A 106 -5.50 -10.10 -0.29
C LYS A 106 -4.46 -9.46 -1.22
N LYS A 107 -3.77 -8.42 -0.73
CA LYS A 107 -2.78 -7.65 -1.50
C LYS A 107 -1.37 -8.02 -1.08
N TYR A 108 -0.65 -8.72 -1.95
CA TYR A 108 0.73 -9.14 -1.68
C TYR A 108 1.52 -9.27 -2.99
N PHE A 109 2.85 -9.37 -2.89
CA PHE A 109 3.74 -9.55 -4.04
C PHE A 109 3.97 -11.03 -4.29
N THR A 110 3.91 -11.43 -5.56
CA THR A 110 4.12 -12.80 -6.04
C THR A 110 5.41 -12.94 -6.85
N GLN A 111 5.92 -11.83 -7.40
CA GLN A 111 7.14 -11.82 -8.19
C GLN A 111 7.94 -10.54 -7.96
N PHE A 112 9.26 -10.70 -7.85
CA PHE A 112 10.22 -9.60 -7.97
C PHE A 112 11.24 -9.91 -9.06
N GLN A 113 11.57 -8.91 -9.87
CA GLN A 113 12.71 -8.94 -10.79
C GLN A 113 13.56 -7.70 -10.54
N VAL A 114 14.85 -7.89 -10.34
CA VAL A 114 15.80 -6.81 -10.09
C VAL A 114 16.86 -6.83 -11.18
N GLU A 115 17.05 -5.69 -11.84
CA GLU A 115 17.92 -5.55 -12.99
C GLU A 115 18.81 -4.30 -12.86
N PRO A 116 20.12 -4.45 -12.64
CA PRO A 116 21.08 -3.40 -12.92
C PRO A 116 21.05 -3.11 -14.43
N LEU A 117 20.64 -1.90 -14.81
CA LEU A 117 20.56 -1.51 -16.21
C LEU A 117 21.97 -1.19 -16.74
N GLY A 118 22.18 -1.39 -18.04
CA GLY A 118 23.43 -1.07 -18.73
C GLY A 118 23.22 -0.29 -20.02
N GLY A 119 24.22 0.49 -20.41
CA GLY A 119 24.28 1.16 -21.72
C GLY A 119 23.00 1.89 -22.12
N GLU A 120 22.40 1.47 -23.24
CA GLU A 120 21.18 2.07 -23.80
C GLU A 120 19.98 2.01 -22.85
N ALA A 121 19.88 0.97 -21.99
CA ALA A 121 18.77 0.85 -21.05
C ALA A 121 18.80 1.95 -19.98
N ILE A 122 19.99 2.38 -19.55
CA ILE A 122 20.14 3.54 -18.66
C ILE A 122 19.72 4.81 -19.38
N ALA A 123 20.16 5.01 -20.64
CA ALA A 123 19.80 6.20 -21.41
C ALA A 123 18.27 6.30 -21.63
N ALA A 124 17.63 5.18 -21.94
CA ALA A 124 16.18 5.10 -22.09
C ALA A 124 15.44 5.38 -20.76
N ALA A 125 15.90 4.81 -19.65
CA ALA A 125 15.36 5.10 -18.33
C ALA A 125 15.52 6.58 -17.97
N HIS A 126 16.70 7.15 -18.21
CA HIS A 126 16.97 8.57 -18.00
C HIS A 126 16.00 9.44 -18.79
N GLN A 127 15.84 9.19 -20.09
CA GLN A 127 14.90 9.93 -20.93
C GLN A 127 13.46 9.82 -20.42
N ARG A 128 13.01 8.63 -20.03
CA ARG A 128 11.67 8.40 -19.46
C ARG A 128 11.45 9.19 -18.16
N LEU A 129 12.49 9.31 -17.33
CA LEU A 129 12.41 10.00 -16.05
C LEU A 129 12.56 11.53 -16.15
N GLN A 130 13.06 12.06 -17.28
CA GLN A 130 13.19 13.52 -17.51
C GLN A 130 11.85 14.27 -17.51
N GLU A 131 10.72 13.58 -17.65
CA GLU A 131 9.39 14.16 -17.46
C GLU A 131 9.15 14.61 -15.99
N SER A 132 9.95 14.11 -15.04
CA SER A 132 9.92 14.57 -13.65
C SER A 132 10.72 15.84 -13.45
N ALA A 133 10.02 16.90 -13.02
CA ALA A 133 10.65 18.14 -12.58
C ALA A 133 11.68 17.90 -11.46
N THR A 134 11.39 16.96 -10.56
CA THR A 134 12.32 16.56 -9.50
C THR A 134 13.52 15.83 -10.06
N TYR A 135 13.35 14.81 -10.93
CA TYR A 135 14.46 14.08 -11.52
C TYR A 135 15.42 15.00 -12.27
N ARG A 136 14.89 15.86 -13.14
CA ARG A 136 15.66 16.76 -13.99
C ARG A 136 16.59 17.69 -13.21
N PHE A 137 16.21 18.06 -11.99
CA PHE A 137 17.04 18.91 -11.13
C PHE A 137 18.26 18.17 -10.54
N TYR A 138 18.16 16.87 -10.29
CA TYR A 138 19.25 16.08 -9.69
C TYR A 138 20.06 15.29 -10.71
N PHE A 139 19.48 15.02 -11.88
CA PHE A 139 20.12 14.27 -12.96
C PHE A 139 20.05 15.07 -14.27
N GLU A 140 20.96 16.04 -14.40
CA GLU A 140 21.16 16.78 -15.66
C GLU A 140 21.81 15.89 -16.73
N THR A 141 22.63 14.92 -16.30
CA THR A 141 23.27 13.93 -17.15
C THR A 141 22.78 12.53 -16.85
N VAL A 142 23.01 11.62 -17.80
CA VAL A 142 22.67 10.21 -17.65
C VAL A 142 23.44 9.63 -16.45
N PRO A 143 22.74 9.05 -15.44
CA PRO A 143 23.39 8.47 -14.28
C PRO A 143 24.25 7.26 -14.68
N ALA A 144 25.36 7.05 -13.98
CA ALA A 144 26.26 5.92 -14.27
C ALA A 144 25.65 4.56 -13.90
N GLU A 145 24.77 4.54 -12.88
CA GLU A 145 24.16 3.32 -12.35
C GLU A 145 22.66 3.54 -12.15
N VAL A 146 21.86 2.61 -12.66
CA VAL A 146 20.42 2.54 -12.41
C VAL A 146 20.06 1.09 -12.15
N VAL A 147 19.35 0.85 -11.05
CA VAL A 147 18.74 -0.47 -10.80
C VAL A 147 17.23 -0.35 -10.98
N LYS A 148 16.64 -1.26 -11.76
CA LYS A 148 15.19 -1.38 -11.89
C LYS A 148 14.69 -2.53 -11.01
N LEU A 149 13.64 -2.27 -10.24
CA LEU A 149 12.83 -3.29 -9.55
C LEU A 149 11.48 -3.37 -10.25
N THR A 150 11.14 -4.55 -10.75
CA THR A 150 9.78 -4.90 -11.19
C THR A 150 9.12 -5.75 -10.11
N ALA A 151 7.92 -5.38 -9.69
CA ALA A 151 7.12 -6.13 -8.73
C ALA A 151 5.77 -6.50 -9.35
N VAL A 152 5.35 -7.76 -9.20
CA VAL A 152 4.01 -8.24 -9.59
C VAL A 152 3.23 -8.59 -8.34
N ASN A 153 1.97 -8.15 -8.28
CA ASN A 153 1.09 -8.45 -7.16
C ASN A 153 0.23 -9.72 -7.39
N SER A 154 -0.50 -10.12 -6.36
CA SER A 154 -1.47 -11.23 -6.35
C SER A 154 -2.58 -11.15 -7.41
N HIS A 155 -2.75 -10.00 -8.07
CA HIS A 155 -3.71 -9.78 -9.14
C HIS A 155 -3.06 -9.73 -10.54
N GLY A 156 -1.75 -9.99 -10.63
CA GLY A 156 -1.00 -9.94 -11.88
C GLY A 156 -0.68 -8.52 -12.36
N HIS A 157 -0.86 -7.50 -11.52
CA HIS A 157 -0.52 -6.12 -11.87
C HIS A 157 0.95 -5.82 -11.56
N THR A 158 1.56 -5.00 -12.42
CA THR A 158 2.99 -4.69 -12.38
C THR A 158 3.25 -3.27 -11.89
N MET A 159 4.22 -3.14 -11.00
CA MET A 159 4.85 -1.89 -10.60
C MET A 159 6.32 -1.92 -10.99
N GLU A 160 6.84 -0.81 -11.51
CA GLU A 160 8.28 -0.61 -11.71
C GLU A 160 8.79 0.48 -10.77
N ILE A 161 9.96 0.29 -10.17
CA ILE A 161 10.69 1.34 -9.44
C ILE A 161 12.09 1.42 -10.00
N TYR A 162 12.48 2.62 -10.43
CA TYR A 162 13.83 2.91 -10.90
C TYR A 162 14.63 3.58 -9.79
N PHE A 163 15.85 3.07 -9.57
CA PHE A 163 16.80 3.57 -8.58
C PHE A 163 18.08 4.10 -9.22
N PRO A 164 18.05 5.29 -9.84
CA PRO A 164 19.26 5.95 -10.30
C PRO A 164 20.11 6.39 -9.10
N LYS A 165 21.40 6.06 -9.15
CA LYS A 165 22.36 6.40 -8.11
C LYS A 165 22.82 7.84 -8.26
N GLU A 166 22.63 8.65 -7.23
CA GLU A 166 23.16 10.02 -7.18
C GLU A 166 24.62 10.00 -6.71
N ARG A 167 24.90 9.25 -5.64
CA ARG A 167 26.24 9.02 -5.09
C ARG A 167 26.24 7.76 -4.21
N GLU A 168 27.36 7.46 -3.57
CA GLU A 168 27.43 6.37 -2.60
C GLU A 168 26.38 6.53 -1.50
N GLU A 169 25.68 5.44 -1.18
CA GLU A 169 24.61 5.40 -0.17
C GLU A 169 23.43 6.39 -0.40
N LYS A 170 23.31 6.95 -1.60
CA LYS A 170 22.23 7.86 -1.97
C LYS A 170 21.71 7.61 -3.38
N TYR A 171 20.45 7.24 -3.46
CA TYR A 171 19.71 7.02 -4.69
C TYR A 171 18.47 7.91 -4.71
N TRP A 172 17.89 8.02 -5.90
CA TRP A 172 16.49 8.38 -6.03
C TRP A 172 15.65 7.15 -6.32
N GLY A 173 14.35 7.25 -6.10
CA GLY A 173 13.34 6.24 -6.42
C GLY A 173 12.23 6.86 -7.25
N PHE A 174 11.90 6.24 -8.37
CA PHE A 174 10.83 6.68 -9.28
C PHE A 174 9.88 5.52 -9.55
N MET A 175 8.64 5.64 -9.05
CA MET A 175 7.61 4.62 -9.18
C MET A 175 6.79 4.82 -10.45
N CYS A 176 6.56 3.73 -11.19
CA CYS A 176 5.77 3.69 -12.41
C CYS A 176 4.66 2.63 -12.30
N VAL A 177 3.40 3.08 -12.39
CA VAL A 177 2.17 2.32 -12.13
C VAL A 177 0.98 2.85 -12.95
N PRO A 178 0.78 2.45 -14.22
CA PRO A 178 1.71 1.81 -15.15
C PRO A 178 2.64 2.83 -15.85
N SER A 179 2.24 4.10 -15.86
CA SER A 179 3.09 5.22 -16.26
C SER A 179 3.91 5.73 -15.08
N CYS A 180 5.06 6.36 -15.35
CA CYS A 180 5.85 6.95 -14.30
C CYS A 180 5.10 8.16 -13.74
N ARG A 181 5.06 8.26 -12.42
CA ARG A 181 4.42 9.36 -11.72
C ARG A 181 5.52 10.27 -11.17
N PRO A 182 6.00 11.21 -12.00
CA PRO A 182 7.16 12.05 -11.67
C PRO A 182 7.04 12.80 -10.33
N GLU A 183 5.80 13.10 -9.91
CA GLU A 183 5.47 13.75 -8.65
C GLU A 183 5.74 12.87 -7.41
N TYR A 184 5.81 11.55 -7.57
CA TYR A 184 6.11 10.60 -6.50
C TYR A 184 7.60 10.19 -6.46
N ALA A 185 8.49 11.01 -7.02
CA ALA A 185 9.93 10.85 -6.85
C ALA A 185 10.32 10.94 -5.36
N PHE A 186 11.15 10.03 -4.88
CA PHE A 186 11.63 10.04 -3.50
C PHE A 186 13.14 9.81 -3.41
N MET A 187 13.75 10.33 -2.36
CA MET A 187 15.15 10.07 -2.01
C MET A 187 15.24 8.78 -1.23
N VAL A 188 16.29 7.99 -1.51
CA VAL A 188 16.65 6.76 -0.80
C VAL A 188 18.05 6.95 -0.25
N GLU A 189 18.17 7.08 1.06
CA GLU A 189 19.41 7.46 1.72
C GLU A 189 19.70 6.55 2.90
N ARG A 190 20.98 6.28 3.16
CA ARG A 190 21.38 5.69 4.44
C ARG A 190 20.93 6.61 5.58
N SER A 191 20.23 6.05 6.56
CA SER A 191 19.97 6.76 7.81
C SER A 191 21.29 6.92 8.54
N GLY A 192 21.74 8.16 8.73
CA GLY A 192 22.92 8.45 9.55
C GLY A 192 22.82 7.78 10.92
N ARG A 193 23.95 7.28 11.42
CA ARG A 193 24.07 6.74 12.79
C ARG A 193 23.69 7.79 13.83
#